data_AF-A0AAW7QUM9-F1
#
_entry.id   AF-A0AAW7QUM9-F1
#
_cell.length_a   1.000
_cell.length_b   1.000
_cell.length_c   1.000
_cell.angle_alpha   90.00
_cell.angle_beta   90.00
_cell.angle_gamma   90.00
#
_symmetry.space_group_name_H-M   'P 1'
#
loop_
_entity.id
_entity.type
_entity.pdbx_description
1 polymer ?
#
loop_
_entity_poly.entity_id
_entity_poly.type
_entity_poly.pdbx_seq_one_letter_code
_entity_poly.pdbx_strand_id
1 'polypeptide(L)' 'MGTLILPLSGRVYVDSNAVIYAIERIEPYRSLSEPLWRAAYNGNIAIITSELTWLETLMKPIRDQNILHP' A
#
# COMPACT_ATOMS: atom_id res chain seq x y z
N MET A 1 -10.77 17.26 -2.44
CA MET A 1 -9.82 16.18 -2.04
C MET A 1 -9.17 16.59 -0.74
N GLY A 2 -9.07 15.67 0.23
CA GLY A 2 -8.50 15.95 1.55
C GLY A 2 -6.99 15.70 1.62
N THR A 3 -6.35 16.23 2.65
CA THR A 3 -4.93 15.99 2.96
C THR A 3 -4.81 14.74 3.82
N LEU A 4 -3.87 13.86 3.50
CA LEU A 4 -3.53 12.72 4.35
C LEU A 4 -2.76 13.23 5.58
N ILE A 5 -3.35 13.10 6.77
CA ILE A 5 -2.72 13.45 8.03
C ILE A 5 -2.11 12.18 8.62
N LEU A 6 -0.79 12.18 8.81
CA LEU A 6 -0.05 11.04 9.33
C LEU A 6 0.46 11.32 10.74
N PRO A 7 0.52 10.30 11.62
CA PRO A 7 1.21 10.44 12.89
C PRO A 7 2.72 10.60 12.66
N LEU A 8 3.39 11.30 13.58
CA LEU A 8 4.85 11.48 13.52
C LEU A 8 5.62 10.15 13.67
N SER A 9 5.03 9.20 14.41
CA SER A 9 5.53 7.83 14.53
C SER A 9 4.43 6.85 14.93
N GLY A 10 4.74 5.55 14.84
CA GLY A 10 3.86 4.48 15.30
C GLY A 10 3.49 3.50 14.19
N ARG A 11 2.40 2.75 14.39
CA ARG A 11 1.90 1.77 13.42
C ARG A 11 0.72 2.33 12.67
N VAL A 12 0.75 2.24 11.34
CA VAL A 12 -0.37 2.60 10.47
C VAL A 12 -0.87 1.35 9.79
N TYR A 13 -2.14 1.03 10.01
CA TYR A 13 -2.79 -0.09 9.32
C TYR A 13 -3.18 0.34 7.91
N VAL A 14 -2.84 -0.47 6.91
CA VAL A 14 -3.23 -0.24 5.52
C VAL A 14 -4.14 -1.34 5.01
N ASP A 15 -5.14 -0.93 4.23
CA ASP A 15 -6.05 -1.81 3.51
C ASP A 15 -5.45 -2.20 2.14
N SER A 16 -6.02 -3.21 1.48
CA SER A 16 -5.54 -3.72 0.19
C SER A 16 -5.55 -2.67 -0.90
N ASN A 17 -6.54 -1.79 -0.92
CA ASN A 17 -6.63 -0.69 -1.89
C ASN A 17 -5.36 0.19 -1.90
N ALA A 18 -4.79 0.52 -0.74
CA ALA A 18 -3.61 1.36 -0.65
C ALA A 18 -2.40 0.66 -1.30
N VAL A 19 -2.22 -0.62 -1.01
CA VAL A 19 -1.15 -1.45 -1.58
C VAL A 19 -1.33 -1.59 -3.10
N ILE A 20 -2.54 -1.92 -3.56
CA ILE A 20 -2.88 -2.07 -4.98
C ILE A 20 -2.59 -0.77 -5.73
N TYR A 21 -3.06 0.39 -5.23
CA TYR A 21 -2.86 1.67 -5.91
C TYR A 21 -1.38 2.07 -5.99
N ALA A 22 -0.58 1.72 -4.99
CA ALA A 22 0.86 1.97 -5.00
C ALA A 22 1.58 1.11 -6.06
N ILE A 23 1.28 -0.19 -6.11
CA ILE A 23 1.94 -1.14 -7.01
C ILE A 23 1.48 -0.96 -8.46
N GLU A 24 0.17 -0.87 -8.68
CA GLU A 24 -0.45 -0.75 -10.01
C GLU A 24 -0.43 0.70 -10.54
N ARG A 25 0.09 1.64 -9.75
CA ARG A 25 0.26 3.07 -10.08
C ARG A 25 -1.06 3.76 -10.49
N ILE A 26 -2.14 3.47 -9.75
CA ILE A 26 -3.47 4.03 -10.01
C ILE A 26 -3.55 5.48 -9.51
N GLU A 27 -3.66 6.43 -10.43
CA GLU A 27 -3.87 7.85 -10.10
C GLU A 27 -5.37 8.16 -9.86
N PRO A 28 -5.70 9.16 -9.02
CA PRO A 28 -4.79 10.06 -8.28
C PRO A 28 -4.30 9.48 -6.94
N TYR A 29 -4.75 8.27 -6.57
CA TYR A 29 -4.51 7.69 -5.25
C TYR A 29 -3.06 7.33 -4.97
N ARG A 30 -2.32 6.94 -6.01
CA ARG A 30 -0.87 6.74 -5.91
C ARG A 30 -0.17 8.03 -5.50
N SER A 31 -0.44 9.16 -6.16
CA SER A 31 0.12 10.46 -5.76
C SER A 31 -0.33 10.91 -4.37
N LEU A 32 -1.62 10.71 -4.03
CA LEU A 32 -2.16 11.10 -2.73
C LEU A 32 -1.60 10.27 -1.56
N SER A 33 -1.27 9.00 -1.79
CA SER A 33 -0.71 8.11 -0.78
C SER A 33 0.83 8.15 -0.69
N GLU A 34 1.51 8.83 -1.61
CA GLU A 34 2.97 8.99 -1.60
C GLU A 34 3.56 9.41 -0.24
N PRO A 35 2.96 10.36 0.53
CA PRO A 35 3.48 10.72 1.85
C PRO A 35 3.49 9.55 2.85
N LEU A 36 2.51 8.64 2.78
CA LEU A 36 2.45 7.44 3.62
C LEU A 36 3.63 6.51 3.33
N TRP A 37 3.86 6.21 2.05
CA TRP A 37 4.93 5.31 1.63
C TRP A 37 6.30 5.88 1.93
N ARG A 38 6.49 7.19 1.78
CA ARG A 38 7.73 7.88 2.16
C ARG A 38 7.98 7.84 3.66
N ALA A 39 6.97 8.11 4.48
CA ALA A 39 7.10 8.03 5.93
C ALA A 39 7.46 6.61 6.40
N ALA A 40 6.89 5.60 5.75
CA ALA A 40 7.23 4.20 6.00
C ALA A 40 8.67 3.87 5.57
N TYR A 41 9.07 4.28 4.37
CA TYR A 41 10.42 4.07 3.84
C TYR A 41 11.50 4.72 4.72
N ASN A 42 11.21 5.93 5.22
CA ASN A 42 12.11 6.66 6.13
C ASN A 42 12.12 6.09 7.56
N GLY A 43 11.30 5.08 7.86
CA GLY A 43 11.19 4.48 9.19
C GLY A 43 10.48 5.36 10.22
N ASN A 44 9.80 6.44 9.80
CA ASN A 44 9.00 7.26 10.71
C ASN A 44 7.81 6.47 11.24
N ILE A 45 7.15 5.71 10.37
CA ILE A 45 6.01 4.85 10.72
C ILE A 45 6.30 3.40 10.29
N ALA A 46 5.67 2.45 10.97
CA ALA A 46 5.62 1.06 10.56
C ALA A 46 4.26 0.77 9.91
N ILE A 47 4.29 0.24 8.69
CA ILE A 47 3.06 -0.24 8.03
C ILE A 47 2.73 -1.62 8.59
N ILE A 48 1.50 -1.78 9.07
CA ILE A 48 0.95 -3.07 9.45
C ILE A 48 -0.26 -3.38 8.56
N THR A 49 -0.55 -4.65 8.37
CA THR A 49 -1.72 -5.09 7.62
C THR A 49 -2.09 -6.52 8.02
N SER A 50 -3.18 -7.05 7.47
CA SER A 50 -3.62 -8.44 7.70
C SER A 50 -3.17 -9.37 6.57
N GLU A 51 -3.22 -10.68 6.83
CA GLU A 51 -3.04 -11.69 5.78
C GLU A 51 -4.14 -11.60 4.70
N LEU A 52 -5.35 -11.17 5.08
CA LEU A 52 -6.46 -10.93 4.14
C LEU A 52 -6.10 -9.86 3.11
N THR A 53 -5.40 -8.80 3.53
CA THR A 53 -4.92 -7.75 2.63
C THR A 53 -3.96 -8.30 1.57
N TRP A 54 -3.12 -9.29 1.91
CA TRP A 54 -2.28 -9.97 0.93
C TRP A 54 -3.09 -10.82 -0.04
N LEU A 55 -4.08 -11.57 0.46
CA LEU A 55 -4.97 -12.36 -0.39
C LEU A 55 -5.66 -11.48 -1.44
N GLU A 56 -6.21 -10.34 -1.02
CA GLU A 56 -6.91 -9.40 -1.91
C GLU A 56 -5.98 -8.77 -2.93
N THR A 57 -4.79 -8.35 -2.50
CA THR A 57 -3.79 -7.69 -3.35
C THR A 57 -3.23 -8.65 -4.41
N LEU A 58 -3.00 -9.91 -4.04
CA LEU A 58 -2.36 -10.90 -4.91
C LEU A 58 -3.35 -11.62 -5.84
N MET A 59 -4.67 -11.54 -5.58
CA MET A 59 -5.67 -12.27 -6.37
C MET A 59 -5.59 -11.94 -7.86
N LYS A 60 -5.51 -10.66 -8.22
CA LYS A 60 -5.39 -10.24 -9.63
C LYS A 60 -4.08 -10.70 -10.26
N PRO A 61 -2.88 -10.43 -9.68
CA PRO A 61 -1.62 -10.97 -10.19
C PRO A 61 -1.62 -12.50 -10.39
N ILE A 62 -2.14 -13.26 -9.43
CA ILE A 62 -2.20 -14.74 -9.52
C ILE A 62 -3.12 -15.17 -10.67
N ARG A 63 -4.32 -14.59 -10.76
CA ARG A 63 -5.26 -14.88 -11.85
C ARG A 63 -4.66 -14.57 -13.22
N ASP A 64 -3.92 -13.48 -13.31
CA ASP A 64 -3.31 -13.01 -14.55
C ASP A 64 -1.94 -13.71 -14.82
N GLN A 65 -1.59 -14.74 -14.01
CA GLN A 65 -0.32 -15.49 -14.08
C GLN A 65 0.93 -14.61 -13.99
N ASN A 66 0.82 -13.45 -13.33
CA ASN A 66 1.93 -12.57 -13.01
C ASN A 66 2.66 -13.08 -11.74
N ILE A 67 3.12 -14.31 -11.83
CA ILE A 67 3.94 -14.99 -10.82
C ILE A 67 5.40 -14.79 -11.22
N LEU A 68 6.24 -14.38 -10.26
CA LEU A 68 7.68 -14.36 -10.43
C LEU A 68 8.12 -15.75 -10.91
N HIS A 69 8.61 -15.86 -12.14
CA HIS A 69 9.23 -17.08 -12.61
C HIS A 69 10.47 -17.34 -11.73
N PRO A 70 10.62 -18.55 -11.15
CA PRO A 70 11.75 -18.91 -10.31
C PRO A 70 13.07 -18.91 -11.07
#